data_AF-A0A0B0EJE9-F1
#
_entry.id   AF-A0A0B0EJE9-F1
#
_cell.length_a   1.000
_cell.length_b   1.000
_cell.length_c   1.000
_cell.angle_alpha   90.00
_cell.angle_beta   90.00
_cell.angle_gamma   90.00
#
_symmetry.space_group_name_H-M   'P 1'
#
loop_
_entity.id
_entity.type
_entity.pdbx_description
1 polymer ?
#
loop_
_entity_poly.entity_id
_entity_poly.type
_entity_poly.pdbx_seq_one_letter_code
_entity_poly.pdbx_strand_id
1 'polypeptide(L)'
;MINATSFASQNWVITPTAMADCVSPQVFEDPSKKTPVKQPVPGCKNQWLLVLSGVVHLGLKGGNGWVREDVKIFPDIQAPMNYVINRNSILVPNEPHQKDFQVDQWAPHASLSSMLNLEHSVNSGFAVDSWRPSPFRTETDFVVGGAPFGNLFDGILVNVAVRDIDAILYRLSYHITLIGTIRYRAQSVID
;
A
#
# COMPACT_ATOMS: atom_id res chain seq x y z
N MET A 1 -2.21 -1.87 -19.36
CA MET A 1 -2.07 -1.80 -17.89
C MET A 1 -1.90 -3.20 -17.32
N ILE A 2 -0.80 -3.44 -16.62
CA ILE A 2 -0.42 -4.70 -16.00
C ILE A 2 -0.63 -4.59 -14.49
N ASN A 3 -1.40 -5.49 -13.89
CA ASN A 3 -1.46 -5.61 -12.43
C ASN A 3 -0.36 -6.57 -11.98
N ALA A 4 0.61 -6.09 -11.19
CA ALA A 4 1.66 -6.94 -10.65
C ALA A 4 1.10 -7.86 -9.56
N THR A 5 1.07 -9.16 -9.82
CA THR A 5 0.57 -10.19 -8.89
C THR A 5 1.66 -11.10 -8.35
N SER A 6 2.88 -11.04 -8.91
CA SER A 6 4.03 -11.85 -8.49
C SER A 6 5.16 -10.96 -7.99
N PHE A 7 5.71 -11.33 -6.83
CA PHE A 7 6.76 -10.58 -6.14
C PHE A 7 7.94 -11.51 -5.87
N ALA A 8 9.15 -11.04 -6.16
CA ALA A 8 10.39 -11.74 -5.77
C ALA A 8 10.69 -11.51 -4.27
N SER A 9 10.32 -10.34 -3.76
CA SER A 9 10.42 -9.98 -2.36
C SER A 9 9.45 -8.85 -2.00
N GLN A 10 9.03 -8.84 -0.73
CA GLN A 10 8.24 -7.78 -0.12
C GLN A 10 8.74 -7.59 1.30
N ASN A 11 9.14 -6.38 1.64
CA ASN A 11 9.62 -5.98 2.96
C ASN A 11 8.85 -4.76 3.42
N TRP A 12 8.65 -4.64 4.73
CA TRP A 12 7.95 -3.52 5.32
C TRP A 12 8.59 -3.09 6.63
N VAL A 13 8.47 -1.80 6.93
CA VAL A 13 8.73 -1.21 8.25
C VAL A 13 7.53 -0.35 8.59
N ILE A 14 7.02 -0.48 9.81
CA ILE A 14 5.92 0.34 10.29
C ILE A 14 6.22 0.80 11.72
N THR A 15 6.06 2.10 11.96
CA THR A 15 6.33 2.73 13.24
C THR A 15 5.35 3.87 13.49
N PRO A 16 5.02 4.19 14.75
CA PRO A 16 4.25 5.40 15.04
C PRO A 16 5.00 6.64 14.53
N THR A 17 4.27 7.66 14.08
CA THR A 17 4.89 8.96 13.81
C THR A 17 5.15 9.72 15.10
N ALA A 18 5.98 10.77 15.06
CA ALA A 18 6.21 11.64 16.21
C ALA A 18 4.94 12.36 16.71
N MET A 19 3.92 12.44 15.85
CA MET A 19 2.61 13.05 16.14
C MET A 19 1.57 12.02 16.60
N ALA A 20 1.98 10.76 16.83
CA ALA A 20 1.08 9.71 17.25
C ALA A 20 0.88 9.78 18.76
N ASP A 21 -0.30 10.26 19.17
CA ASP A 21 -0.59 10.52 20.57
C ASP A 21 -1.12 9.27 21.30
N CYS A 22 -1.62 8.27 20.55
CA CYS A 22 -2.30 7.11 21.12
C CYS A 22 -1.96 5.85 20.33
N VAL A 23 -0.80 5.27 20.65
CA VAL A 23 -0.29 4.04 20.03
C VAL A 23 -0.87 2.79 20.71
N SER A 24 -1.35 2.91 21.95
CA SER A 24 -1.87 1.81 22.79
C SER A 24 -3.30 2.12 23.27
N PRO A 25 -4.19 1.13 23.47
CA PRO A 25 -5.53 1.37 23.99
C PRO A 25 -5.45 1.97 25.39
N GLN A 26 -6.05 3.14 25.57
CA GLN A 26 -6.41 3.57 26.91
C GLN A 26 -7.75 2.95 27.26
N VAL A 27 -7.79 2.20 28.36
CA VAL A 27 -9.03 1.64 28.91
C VAL A 27 -9.79 2.80 29.55
N PHE A 28 -10.89 3.20 28.94
CA PHE A 28 -11.89 4.03 29.63
C PHE A 28 -12.86 3.09 30.33
N GLU A 29 -12.89 3.13 31.65
CA GLU A 29 -14.00 2.60 32.43
C GLU A 29 -15.15 3.59 32.33
N ASP A 30 -16.20 3.23 31.57
CA ASP A 30 -17.48 3.92 31.63
C ASP A 30 -18.18 3.47 32.92
N PRO A 31 -18.34 4.32 33.95
CA PRO A 31 -18.97 3.92 35.21
C PRO A 31 -20.44 3.50 35.05
N SER A 32 -21.06 3.74 33.89
CA SER A 32 -22.42 3.30 33.56
C SER A 32 -22.51 1.93 32.86
N LYS A 33 -21.39 1.33 32.44
CA LYS A 33 -21.36 0.04 31.72
C LYS A 33 -20.56 -1.01 32.50
N LYS A 34 -21.19 -2.16 32.77
CA LYS A 34 -20.58 -3.31 33.49
C LYS A 34 -19.44 -4.00 32.73
N THR A 35 -19.20 -3.63 31.48
CA THR A 35 -18.09 -4.12 30.66
C THR A 35 -17.26 -2.93 30.18
N PRO A 36 -15.93 -2.92 30.42
CA PRO A 36 -15.07 -1.86 29.93
C PRO A 36 -15.14 -1.84 28.40
N VAL A 37 -15.72 -0.77 27.86
CA VAL A 37 -15.71 -0.52 26.42
C VAL A 37 -14.42 0.19 26.12
N LYS A 38 -13.45 -0.55 25.56
CA LYS A 38 -12.28 0.11 24.99
C LYS A 38 -12.76 0.92 23.78
N GLN A 39 -12.76 2.24 23.87
CA GLN A 39 -13.11 3.16 22.77
C GLN A 39 -11.86 3.92 22.33
N PRO A 40 -11.76 4.31 21.04
CA PRO A 40 -10.77 5.29 20.61
C PRO A 40 -10.94 6.57 21.44
N VAL A 41 -9.88 7.04 22.09
CA VAL A 41 -9.94 8.27 22.87
C VAL A 41 -10.18 9.45 21.91
N PRO A 42 -11.24 10.26 22.10
CA PRO A 42 -11.52 11.40 21.24
C PRO A 42 -10.34 12.37 21.17
N GLY A 43 -9.93 12.77 19.95
CA GLY A 43 -8.80 13.68 19.72
C GLY A 43 -7.42 13.01 19.56
N CYS A 44 -7.33 11.70 19.76
CA CYS A 44 -6.10 10.93 19.55
C CYS A 44 -5.72 10.79 18.07
N LYS A 45 -4.44 11.01 17.76
CA LYS A 45 -3.86 10.71 16.45
C LYS A 45 -3.22 9.33 16.43
N ASN A 46 -3.84 8.39 15.72
CA ASN A 46 -3.30 7.05 15.45
C ASN A 46 -2.56 7.04 14.10
N GLN A 47 -1.44 7.77 14.02
CA GLN A 47 -0.71 7.98 12.78
C GLN A 47 0.56 7.14 12.69
N TRP A 48 0.81 6.57 11.52
CA TRP A 48 1.87 5.61 11.26
C TRP A 48 2.71 6.04 10.07
N LEU A 49 4.03 5.89 10.21
CA LEU A 49 4.96 5.84 9.09
C LEU A 49 5.02 4.38 8.62
N LEU A 50 4.62 4.13 7.38
CA LEU A 50 4.68 2.83 6.72
C LEU A 50 5.63 2.93 5.53
N VAL A 51 6.69 2.11 5.54
CA VAL A 51 7.63 1.95 4.43
C VAL A 51 7.44 0.56 3.84
N LEU A 52 7.20 0.49 2.53
CA LEU A 52 7.06 -0.74 1.77
C LEU A 52 8.17 -0.79 0.72
N SER A 53 8.89 -1.89 0.61
CA SER A 53 9.93 -2.06 -0.41
C SER A 53 9.96 -3.47 -0.93
N GLY A 54 10.45 -3.65 -2.15
CA GLY A 54 10.54 -4.98 -2.72
C GLY A 54 10.79 -4.98 -4.21
N VAL A 55 10.52 -6.14 -4.82
CA VAL A 55 10.75 -6.38 -6.23
C VAL A 55 9.56 -7.14 -6.80
N VAL A 56 8.96 -6.59 -7.86
CA VAL A 56 7.90 -7.28 -8.62
C VAL A 56 8.49 -8.02 -9.81
N HIS A 57 7.92 -9.19 -10.10
CA HIS A 57 8.17 -9.88 -11.36
C HIS A 57 7.31 -9.30 -12.47
N LEU A 58 7.94 -9.12 -13.62
CA LEU A 58 7.36 -8.74 -14.89
C LEU A 58 7.84 -9.71 -15.97
N GLY A 59 7.32 -9.51 -17.17
CA GLY A 59 7.79 -10.15 -18.40
C GLY A 59 7.46 -9.25 -19.58
N LEU A 60 7.72 -7.95 -19.44
CA LEU A 60 7.38 -6.97 -20.48
C LEU A 60 8.41 -7.05 -21.60
N LYS A 61 7.97 -7.55 -22.76
CA LYS A 61 8.78 -7.63 -23.97
C LYS A 61 8.74 -6.30 -24.72
N GLY A 62 9.88 -5.87 -25.24
CA GLY A 62 9.98 -4.73 -26.14
C GLY A 62 9.48 -5.05 -27.56
N GLY A 63 9.63 -4.08 -28.46
CA GLY A 63 9.20 -4.22 -29.85
C GLY A 63 10.00 -3.32 -30.81
N ASN A 64 9.48 -3.20 -32.03
CA ASN A 64 9.98 -2.28 -33.05
C ASN A 64 9.66 -0.82 -32.66
N GLY A 65 10.34 -0.31 -31.64
CA GLY A 65 10.08 0.97 -31.00
C GLY A 65 9.89 0.83 -29.48
N TRP A 66 9.52 1.93 -28.83
CA TRP A 66 9.23 1.95 -27.40
C TRP A 66 7.84 1.37 -27.14
N VAL A 67 7.79 0.18 -26.55
CA VAL A 67 6.57 -0.39 -25.97
C VAL A 67 6.41 0.19 -24.58
N ARG A 68 5.27 0.83 -24.29
CA ARG A 68 4.97 1.45 -23.00
C ARG A 68 3.82 0.75 -22.30
N GLU A 69 3.96 0.53 -21.00
CA GLU A 69 2.91 -0.04 -20.17
C GLU A 69 2.84 0.64 -18.81
N ASP A 70 1.63 0.78 -18.29
CA ASP A 70 1.39 1.13 -16.89
C ASP A 70 1.35 -0.13 -16.05
N VAL A 71 2.24 -0.24 -15.07
CA VAL A 71 2.30 -1.33 -14.10
C VAL A 71 1.72 -0.85 -12.77
N LYS A 72 0.64 -1.47 -12.32
CA LYS A 72 0.11 -1.26 -10.96
C LYS A 72 0.81 -2.21 -9.99
N ILE A 73 1.47 -1.64 -8.98
CA ILE A 73 2.12 -2.39 -7.90
C ILE A 73 1.35 -2.11 -6.61
N PHE A 74 0.78 -3.17 -6.02
CA PHE A 74 0.10 -3.10 -4.73
C PHE A 74 0.73 -4.12 -3.76
N PRO A 75 1.72 -3.69 -2.95
CA PRO A 75 2.36 -4.57 -1.99
C PRO A 75 1.42 -4.98 -0.85
N ASP A 76 1.77 -6.04 -0.13
CA ASP A 76 1.04 -6.45 1.07
C ASP A 76 1.12 -5.36 2.17
N ILE A 77 -0.03 -4.71 2.41
CA ILE A 77 -0.21 -3.76 3.51
C ILE A 77 -0.88 -4.38 4.74
N GLN A 78 -1.46 -5.58 4.61
CA GLN A 78 -2.20 -6.21 5.69
C GLN A 78 -1.25 -6.74 6.76
N ALA A 79 -0.10 -7.32 6.37
CA ALA A 79 0.91 -7.78 7.31
C ALA A 79 1.43 -6.69 8.26
N PRO A 80 1.92 -5.52 7.80
CA PRO A 80 2.37 -4.45 8.71
C PRO A 80 1.24 -3.91 9.60
N MET A 81 0.02 -3.77 9.07
CA MET A 81 -1.13 -3.32 9.87
C MET A 81 -1.48 -4.32 10.98
N ASN A 82 -1.54 -5.62 10.66
CA ASN A 82 -1.77 -6.66 11.65
C ASN A 82 -0.66 -6.68 12.72
N TYR A 83 0.60 -6.48 12.31
CA TYR A 83 1.72 -6.41 13.25
C TYR A 83 1.51 -5.31 14.29
N VAL A 84 1.21 -4.07 13.88
CA VAL A 84 1.05 -2.96 14.85
C VAL A 84 -0.23 -3.05 15.66
N ILE A 85 -1.32 -3.57 15.07
CA ILE A 85 -2.56 -3.82 15.80
C ILE A 85 -2.30 -4.78 16.95
N ASN A 86 -1.67 -5.92 16.66
CA ASN A 86 -1.37 -6.93 17.66
C ASN A 86 -0.33 -6.45 18.67
N ARG A 87 0.75 -5.82 18.19
CA ARG A 87 1.86 -5.35 19.04
C ARG A 87 1.42 -4.30 20.05
N ASN A 88 0.50 -3.42 19.65
CA ASN A 88 0.06 -2.32 20.50
C ASN A 88 -1.37 -2.49 21.02
N SER A 89 -1.98 -3.66 20.84
CA SER A 89 -3.36 -3.94 21.27
C SER A 89 -4.39 -2.91 20.77
N ILE A 90 -4.17 -2.38 19.55
CA ILE A 90 -5.09 -1.41 18.94
C ILE A 90 -6.47 -2.06 18.83
N LEU A 91 -7.49 -1.27 19.12
CA LEU A 91 -8.86 -1.75 19.06
C LEU A 91 -9.28 -2.06 17.64
N VAL A 92 -9.87 -3.23 17.50
CA VAL A 92 -10.49 -3.72 16.28
C VAL A 92 -12.01 -3.78 16.50
N PRO A 93 -12.83 -3.50 15.47
CA PRO A 93 -14.26 -3.73 15.54
C PRO A 93 -14.58 -5.20 15.87
N ASN A 94 -15.61 -5.43 16.67
CA ASN A 94 -16.08 -6.79 17.00
C ASN A 94 -16.77 -7.48 15.81
N GLU A 95 -17.22 -6.71 14.82
CA GLU A 95 -17.87 -7.20 13.61
C GLU A 95 -16.86 -7.50 12.48
N PRO A 96 -17.23 -8.34 11.49
CA PRO A 96 -16.40 -8.58 10.31
C PRO A 96 -15.98 -7.29 9.62
N HIS A 97 -14.67 -7.09 9.49
CA HIS A 97 -14.10 -5.83 9.00
C HIS A 97 -12.91 -6.08 8.09
N GLN A 98 -12.67 -5.11 7.20
CA GLN A 98 -11.45 -5.01 6.41
C GLN A 98 -10.64 -3.81 6.89
N LYS A 99 -9.31 -3.93 6.81
CA LYS A 99 -8.36 -2.88 7.19
C LYS A 99 -7.88 -2.18 5.93
N ASP A 100 -7.92 -0.87 5.96
CA ASP A 100 -7.36 -0.02 4.91
C ASP A 100 -6.43 1.02 5.53
N PHE A 101 -5.46 1.48 4.73
CA PHE A 101 -4.52 2.50 5.14
C PHE A 101 -4.92 3.83 4.49
N GLN A 102 -5.47 4.75 5.28
CA GLN A 102 -5.80 6.10 4.83
C GLN A 102 -4.55 6.96 4.84
N VAL A 103 -4.19 7.51 3.69
CA VAL A 103 -2.93 8.21 3.46
C VAL A 103 -3.09 9.72 3.64
N ASP A 104 -2.18 10.30 4.43
CA ASP A 104 -2.01 11.74 4.58
C ASP A 104 -0.85 12.25 3.70
N GLN A 105 0.26 11.50 3.63
CA GLN A 105 1.42 11.84 2.81
C GLN A 105 2.01 10.58 2.16
N TRP A 106 2.62 10.75 0.99
CA TRP A 106 3.22 9.65 0.23
C TRP A 106 4.48 10.10 -0.51
N ALA A 107 5.43 9.18 -0.63
CA ALA A 107 6.61 9.31 -1.47
C ALA A 107 6.92 7.96 -2.13
N PRO A 108 6.28 7.64 -3.27
CA PRO A 108 6.58 6.44 -4.03
C PRO A 108 7.83 6.63 -4.88
N HIS A 109 8.54 5.53 -5.11
CA HIS A 109 9.65 5.41 -6.04
C HIS A 109 9.64 4.02 -6.66
N ALA A 110 9.96 3.94 -7.95
CA ALA A 110 10.15 2.69 -8.66
C ALA A 110 11.34 2.80 -9.62
N SER A 111 12.07 1.71 -9.78
CA SER A 111 13.24 1.65 -10.66
C SER A 111 13.35 0.31 -11.36
N LEU A 112 14.12 0.29 -12.45
CA LEU A 112 14.50 -0.94 -13.14
C LEU A 112 15.36 -1.81 -12.21
N SER A 113 15.08 -3.12 -12.17
CA SER A 113 15.80 -4.06 -11.30
C SER A 113 16.48 -5.18 -12.08
N SER A 114 15.83 -5.70 -13.13
CA SER A 114 16.37 -6.77 -13.97
C SER A 114 15.89 -6.63 -15.40
N MET A 115 16.83 -6.64 -16.33
CA MET A 115 16.62 -6.43 -17.77
C MET A 115 17.48 -7.41 -18.54
N LEU A 116 17.02 -7.81 -19.72
CA LEU A 116 17.76 -8.67 -20.64
C LEU A 116 17.52 -8.21 -22.06
N ASN A 117 18.57 -8.25 -22.88
CA ASN A 117 18.48 -8.22 -24.33
C ASN A 117 19.17 -9.51 -24.80
N LEU A 118 18.47 -10.34 -25.58
CA LEU A 118 18.89 -11.71 -25.87
C LEU A 118 19.99 -11.80 -26.93
N GLU A 119 20.05 -10.84 -27.85
CA GLU A 119 21.02 -10.83 -28.95
C GLU A 119 21.96 -9.61 -28.84
N HIS A 120 22.31 -9.03 -29.99
CA HIS A 120 23.09 -7.82 -30.04
C HIS A 120 22.20 -6.62 -29.73
N SER A 121 22.46 -5.99 -28.58
CA SER A 121 21.79 -4.76 -28.13
C SER A 121 22.09 -3.56 -29.05
N VAL A 122 21.44 -3.49 -30.21
CA VAL A 122 21.49 -2.38 -31.16
C VAL A 122 20.26 -1.50 -30.95
N ASN A 123 20.45 -0.32 -30.36
CA ASN A 123 19.36 0.62 -30.02
C ASN A 123 18.32 0.07 -29.01
N SER A 124 18.73 -0.85 -28.14
CA SER A 124 17.90 -1.29 -27.02
C SER A 124 17.73 -0.21 -25.96
N GLY A 125 16.64 -0.27 -25.22
CA GLY A 125 16.35 0.73 -24.19
C GLY A 125 15.34 0.25 -23.17
N PHE A 126 15.54 0.67 -21.92
CA PHE A 126 14.65 0.40 -20.81
C PHE A 126 14.49 1.69 -20.02
N ALA A 127 13.26 2.04 -19.66
CA ALA A 127 12.97 3.25 -18.92
C ALA A 127 11.85 3.02 -17.90
N VAL A 128 11.94 3.77 -16.81
CA VAL A 128 10.78 4.12 -16.00
C VAL A 128 10.51 5.59 -16.30
N ASP A 129 9.47 5.86 -17.09
CA ASP A 129 9.15 7.21 -17.55
C ASP A 129 8.51 8.02 -16.41
N SER A 130 7.71 7.38 -15.55
CA SER A 130 7.13 8.02 -14.36
C SER A 130 6.65 7.01 -13.32
N TRP A 131 6.48 7.47 -12.07
CA TRP A 131 5.80 6.74 -11.01
C TRP A 131 4.96 7.69 -10.16
N ARG A 132 3.81 7.20 -9.67
CA ARG A 132 2.85 7.98 -8.88
C ARG A 132 1.97 7.05 -8.05
N PRO A 133 1.27 7.53 -7.02
CA PRO A 133 0.20 6.75 -6.40
C PRO A 133 -0.84 6.33 -7.45
N SER A 134 -1.39 5.13 -7.29
CA SER A 134 -2.66 4.79 -7.93
C SER A 134 -3.74 5.75 -7.43
N PRO A 135 -4.77 6.09 -8.22
CA PRO A 135 -5.92 6.84 -7.73
C PRO A 135 -6.40 6.27 -6.40
N PHE A 136 -6.48 7.13 -5.38
CA PHE A 136 -6.91 6.70 -4.06
C PHE A 136 -8.36 6.26 -4.09
N ARG A 137 -8.69 5.22 -3.32
CA ARG A 137 -10.07 4.79 -3.14
C ARG A 137 -10.75 5.62 -2.06
N THR A 138 -12.08 5.65 -2.15
CA THR A 138 -12.98 6.21 -1.13
C THR A 138 -13.92 5.11 -0.71
N GLU A 139 -14.11 4.96 0.60
CA GLU A 139 -14.99 3.96 1.20
C GLU A 139 -15.84 4.61 2.28
N THR A 140 -16.74 3.82 2.88
CA THR A 140 -17.64 4.25 3.95
C THR A 140 -17.20 3.64 5.29
N ASP A 141 -17.00 4.48 6.30
CA ASP A 141 -16.51 4.08 7.62
C ASP A 141 -17.64 3.40 8.41
N PHE A 142 -17.46 2.12 8.70
CA PHE A 142 -18.43 1.33 9.45
C PHE A 142 -18.44 1.68 10.95
N VAL A 143 -17.30 2.09 11.49
CA VAL A 143 -17.11 2.40 12.92
C VAL A 143 -17.70 3.76 13.27
N VAL A 144 -17.70 4.72 12.33
CA VAL A 144 -18.21 6.09 12.52
C VAL A 144 -19.56 6.30 11.82
N GLY A 145 -20.43 5.29 11.82
CA GLY A 145 -21.83 5.45 11.42
C GLY A 145 -22.06 5.78 9.93
N GLY A 146 -21.18 5.33 9.04
CA GLY A 146 -21.38 5.48 7.60
C GLY A 146 -20.81 6.75 6.98
N ALA A 147 -19.92 7.47 7.67
CA ALA A 147 -19.24 8.63 7.09
C ALA A 147 -18.26 8.20 5.99
N PRO A 148 -18.23 8.86 4.81
CA PRO A 148 -17.25 8.55 3.79
C PRO A 148 -15.84 8.95 4.25
N PHE A 149 -14.85 8.11 3.98
CA PHE A 149 -13.44 8.41 4.18
C PHE A 149 -12.66 8.06 2.92
N GLY A 150 -11.89 9.05 2.43
CA GLY A 150 -11.10 8.95 1.20
C GLY A 150 -9.62 8.69 1.46
N ASN A 151 -8.83 8.86 0.39
CA ASN A 151 -7.37 8.74 0.39
C ASN A 151 -6.85 7.34 0.78
N LEU A 152 -7.58 6.29 0.44
CA LEU A 152 -7.14 4.93 0.74
C LEU A 152 -6.08 4.47 -0.23
N PHE A 153 -4.94 4.03 0.32
CA PHE A 153 -3.83 3.55 -0.48
C PHE A 153 -4.26 2.36 -1.33
N ASP A 154 -4.02 2.47 -2.64
CA ASP A 154 -4.40 1.45 -3.62
C ASP A 154 -3.21 1.05 -4.51
N GLY A 155 -2.00 1.24 -3.99
CA GLY A 155 -0.75 0.94 -4.69
C GLY A 155 -0.16 2.14 -5.42
N ILE A 156 0.80 1.84 -6.29
CA ILE A 156 1.46 2.81 -7.17
C ILE A 156 1.28 2.40 -8.63
N LEU A 157 1.27 3.38 -9.51
CA LEU A 157 1.35 3.18 -10.96
C LEU A 157 2.74 3.57 -11.42
N VAL A 158 3.37 2.69 -12.19
CA VAL A 158 4.70 2.87 -12.76
C VAL A 158 4.60 2.76 -14.26
N ASN A 159 4.89 3.85 -14.97
CA ASN A 159 4.96 3.82 -16.43
C ASN A 159 6.36 3.36 -16.85
N VAL A 160 6.42 2.24 -17.56
CA VAL A 160 7.66 1.65 -18.04
C VAL A 160 7.69 1.61 -19.55
N ALA A 161 8.90 1.67 -20.10
CA ALA A 161 9.13 1.57 -21.53
C ALA A 161 10.25 0.57 -21.83
N VAL A 162 10.05 -0.28 -22.84
CA VAL A 162 11.05 -1.23 -23.33
C VAL A 162 11.15 -1.08 -24.85
N ARG A 163 12.38 -0.96 -25.36
CA ARG A 163 12.69 -0.89 -26.78
C ARG A 163 13.60 -2.06 -27.16
N ASP A 164 13.36 -2.57 -28.36
CA ASP A 164 13.99 -3.73 -29.01
C ASP A 164 13.15 -5.01 -28.93
N ILE A 165 13.12 -5.77 -30.02
CA ILE A 165 12.23 -6.94 -30.21
C ILE A 165 12.65 -8.15 -29.38
N ASP A 166 13.87 -8.14 -28.86
CA ASP A 166 14.47 -9.19 -28.05
C ASP A 166 14.81 -8.71 -26.63
N ALA A 167 14.42 -7.46 -26.30
CA ALA A 167 14.53 -6.90 -24.96
C ALA A 167 13.36 -7.34 -24.07
N ILE A 168 13.66 -7.69 -22.82
CA ILE A 168 12.70 -8.11 -21.80
C ILE A 168 13.01 -7.40 -20.48
N LEU A 169 12.01 -6.68 -19.95
CA LEU A 169 12.02 -6.16 -18.59
C LEU A 169 11.42 -7.20 -17.64
N TYR A 170 12.27 -7.82 -16.83
CA TYR A 170 11.88 -8.90 -15.92
C TYR A 170 11.45 -8.42 -14.54
N ARG A 171 12.01 -7.32 -14.04
CA ARG A 171 11.75 -6.89 -12.65
C ARG A 171 11.79 -5.38 -12.49
N LEU A 172 10.88 -4.88 -11.67
CA LEU A 172 10.93 -3.53 -11.09
C LEU A 172 11.15 -3.60 -9.59
N SER A 173 12.00 -2.73 -9.08
CA SER A 173 12.13 -2.46 -7.65
C SER A 173 11.18 -1.33 -7.27
N TYR A 174 10.61 -1.39 -6.08
CA TYR A 174 9.80 -0.31 -5.53
C TYR A 174 10.24 0.04 -4.10
N HIS A 175 10.05 1.31 -3.75
CA HIS A 175 10.18 1.83 -2.40
C HIS A 175 9.07 2.87 -2.20
N ILE A 176 8.20 2.66 -1.23
CA ILE A 176 7.01 3.48 -1.00
C ILE A 176 7.00 3.87 0.46
N THR A 177 7.05 5.17 0.73
CA THR A 177 6.86 5.71 2.07
C THR A 177 5.49 6.35 2.17
N LEU A 178 4.73 5.99 3.20
CA LEU A 178 3.39 6.47 3.49
C LEU A 178 3.36 7.00 4.92
N ILE A 179 2.66 8.10 5.13
CA ILE A 179 2.19 8.55 6.44
C ILE A 179 0.68 8.50 6.41
N GLY A 180 0.06 7.90 7.42
CA GLY A 180 -1.38 7.74 7.42
C GLY A 180 -1.94 7.07 8.66
N THR A 181 -3.20 6.68 8.59
CA THR A 181 -3.95 6.08 9.70
C THR A 181 -4.55 4.74 9.26
N ILE A 182 -4.60 3.79 10.19
CA ILE A 182 -5.31 2.52 9.97
C ILE A 182 -6.80 2.77 10.18
N ARG A 183 -7.59 2.41 9.17
CA ARG A 183 -9.05 2.52 9.16
C ARG A 183 -9.68 1.15 8.97
N TYR A 184 -10.92 1.04 9.41
CA TYR A 184 -11.71 -0.17 9.30
C TYR A 184 -12.95 0.12 8.47
N ARG A 185 -13.21 -0.72 7.46
CA ARG A 185 -14.48 -0.72 6.73
C ARG A 185 -15.23 -2.03 6.96
N ALA A 186 -16.54 -1.99 6.76
CA ALA A 186 -17.35 -3.20 6.80
C ALA A 186 -16.82 -4.23 5.79
N GLN A 187 -16.78 -5.50 6.19
CA GLN A 187 -16.57 -6.57 5.24
C GLN A 187 -17.82 -6.69 4.36
N SER A 188 -17.66 -6.47 3.06
CA SER A 188 -18.74 -6.72 2.10
C SER A 188 -19.10 -8.21 2.13
N VAL A 189 -20.31 -8.53 2.61
CA VAL A 189 -20.91 -9.84 2.42
C VAL A 189 -21.23 -9.94 0.94
N ILE A 190 -20.49 -10.78 0.22
CA ILE A 190 -20.83 -11.15 -1.15
C ILE A 190 -21.82 -12.29 -1.00
N ASP A 191 -23.08 -12.03 -1.32
CA ASP A 191 -24.10 -13.07 -1.56
C ASP A 191 -23.89 -13.70 -2.94
#